data_AF-A0A831UEZ2-F1
#
_entry.id   AF-A0A831UEZ2-F1
#
_cell.length_a   1.000
_cell.length_b   1.000
_cell.length_c   1.000
_cell.angle_alpha   90.00
_cell.angle_beta   90.00
_cell.angle_gamma   90.00
#
_symmetry.space_group_name_H-M   'P 1'
#
loop_
_entity.id
_entity.type
_entity.pdbx_description
1 polymer ?
#
loop_
_entity_poly.entity_id
_entity_poly.type
_entity_poly.pdbx_seq_one_letter_code
_entity_poly.pdbx_strand_id
1 'polypeptide(L)' 'EVVLLEGRFHQVKRMFLARGNRVLYLKRLALGPLALGDLPLGEARPLTPGEEAALYRAVGLSP' A
#
# COMPACT_ATOMS: atom_id res chain seq x y z
N GLU A 1 -0.63 8.64 9.60
CA GLU A 1 -0.40 7.57 8.60
C GLU A 1 -0.16 6.24 9.33
N VAL A 2 -0.48 5.09 8.72
CA VAL A 2 -0.21 3.76 9.31
C VAL A 2 0.39 2.85 8.24
N VAL A 3 1.44 2.12 8.61
CA VAL A 3 2.09 1.10 7.77
C VAL A 3 1.85 -0.27 8.38
N LEU A 4 1.46 -1.23 7.56
CA LEU A 4 1.23 -2.62 7.95
C LEU A 4 2.07 -3.54 7.08
N LEU A 5 2.63 -4.58 7.69
CA LEU A 5 3.40 -5.63 7.01
C LEU A 5 2.54 -6.87 6.69
N GLU A 6 1.29 -6.91 7.21
CA GLU A 6 0.32 -7.97 6.95
C GLU A 6 -1.00 -7.38 6.41
N GLY A 7 -1.81 -8.25 5.80
CA GLY A 7 -3.06 -7.88 5.14
C GLY A 7 -4.28 -8.61 5.70
N ARG A 8 -4.50 -8.62 7.02
CA ARG A 8 -5.67 -9.31 7.59
C ARG A 8 -6.96 -8.62 7.16
N PHE A 9 -8.05 -9.41 7.00
CA PHE A 9 -9.37 -8.90 6.62
C PHE A 9 -9.75 -7.67 7.46
N HIS A 10 -10.11 -6.53 6.87
CA HIS A 10 -10.53 -5.30 7.60
C HIS A 10 -9.60 -4.84 8.75
N GLN A 11 -8.30 -5.18 8.72
CA GLN A 11 -7.38 -4.94 9.83
C GLN A 11 -7.34 -3.48 10.29
N VAL A 12 -7.11 -2.53 9.39
CA VAL A 12 -7.08 -1.10 9.72
C VAL A 12 -8.38 -0.66 10.40
N LYS A 13 -9.55 -1.01 9.83
CA LYS A 13 -10.85 -0.64 10.40
C LYS A 13 -11.04 -1.21 11.81
N ARG A 14 -10.65 -2.47 12.05
CA ARG A 14 -10.75 -3.09 13.37
C ARG A 14 -9.77 -2.50 14.39
N MET A 15 -8.53 -2.20 13.99
CA MET A 15 -7.52 -1.60 14.87
C MET A 15 -8.00 -0.24 15.41
N PHE A 16 -8.53 0.62 14.55
CA PHE A 16 -9.03 1.93 14.96
C PHE A 16 -10.33 1.81 15.77
N LEU A 17 -11.25 0.92 15.38
CA LEU A 17 -12.49 0.67 16.13
C LEU A 17 -12.21 0.20 17.56
N ALA A 18 -11.21 -0.67 17.77
CA ALA A 18 -10.80 -1.13 19.09
C ALA A 18 -10.33 0.01 20.03
N ARG A 19 -10.01 1.18 19.46
CA ARG A 19 -9.65 2.39 20.20
C ARG A 19 -10.80 3.41 20.25
N GLY A 20 -12.01 3.01 19.87
CA GLY A 20 -13.19 3.89 19.82
C GLY A 20 -13.26 4.79 18.59
N ASN A 21 -12.39 4.59 17.59
CA ASN A 21 -12.30 5.46 16.43
C ASN A 21 -12.95 4.81 15.19
N ARG A 22 -13.94 5.49 14.61
CA ARG A 22 -14.54 5.05 13.34
C ARG A 22 -13.73 5.56 12.16
N VAL A 23 -13.30 4.65 11.27
CA VAL A 23 -12.63 5.03 10.02
C VAL A 23 -13.68 5.52 9.02
N LEU A 24 -13.61 6.81 8.67
CA LEU A 24 -14.51 7.45 7.68
C LEU A 24 -13.98 7.31 6.25
N TYR A 25 -12.66 7.38 6.09
CA TYR A 25 -11.98 7.25 4.80
C TYR A 25 -10.72 6.41 4.96
N LEU A 26 -10.48 5.52 4.00
CA LEU A 26 -9.29 4.68 3.95
C LEU A 26 -8.78 4.60 2.52
N LYS A 27 -7.56 5.09 2.32
CA LYS A 27 -6.85 5.02 1.05
C LYS A 27 -5.48 4.38 1.29
N ARG A 28 -5.10 3.44 0.42
CA ARG A 28 -3.75 2.90 0.40
C ARG A 28 -2.88 3.83 -0.44
N LEU A 29 -1.84 4.40 0.16
CA LEU A 29 -0.94 5.34 -0.51
C LEU A 29 0.32 4.66 -1.08
N ALA A 30 0.69 3.50 -0.55
CA ALA A 30 1.87 2.76 -0.95
C ALA A 30 1.68 1.25 -0.81
N LEU A 31 2.48 0.49 -1.56
CA LEU A 31 2.63 -0.97 -1.44
C LEU A 31 4.10 -1.33 -1.62
N GLY A 32 4.74 -1.80 -0.54
CA GLY A 32 6.18 -2.06 -0.56
C GLY A 32 6.96 -0.82 -0.99
N PRO A 33 7.84 -0.92 -2.01
CA PRO A 33 8.62 0.22 -2.50
C PRO A 33 7.82 1.16 -3.43
N LEU A 34 6.57 0.83 -3.78
CA LEU A 34 5.76 1.63 -4.70
C LEU A 34 4.92 2.66 -3.97
N ALA A 35 4.95 3.90 -4.46
CA ALA A 35 4.04 4.97 -4.05
C ALA A 35 2.97 5.20 -5.12
N LEU A 36 1.74 5.51 -4.71
CA LEU A 36 0.65 5.82 -5.63
C LEU A 36 0.92 7.11 -6.43
N GLY A 37 1.59 8.08 -5.81
CA GLY A 37 1.90 9.38 -6.42
C GLY A 37 0.63 10.10 -6.91
N ASP A 38 0.73 10.67 -8.11
CA ASP A 38 -0.32 11.47 -8.75
C ASP A 38 -1.23 10.66 -9.70
N LEU A 39 -1.23 9.32 -9.61
CA LEU A 39 -2.08 8.48 -10.44
C LEU A 39 -3.57 8.79 -10.18
N PRO A 40 -4.35 9.19 -11.20
CA PRO A 40 -5.75 9.53 -11.02
C PRO A 40 -6.60 8.32 -10.59
N LEU A 41 -7.73 8.59 -9.95
CA LEU A 41 -8.64 7.54 -9.50
C LEU A 41 -9.20 6.76 -10.69
N GLY A 42 -9.07 5.44 -10.66
CA GLY A 42 -9.55 4.54 -11.72
C GLY A 42 -8.53 4.28 -12.83
N GLU A 43 -7.43 5.02 -12.85
CA GLU A 43 -6.38 4.85 -13.84
C GLU A 43 -5.36 3.77 -13.44
N ALA A 44 -4.67 3.25 -14.45
CA ALA A 44 -3.55 2.34 -14.29
C ALA A 44 -2.43 2.72 -15.26
N ARG A 45 -1.19 2.42 -14.88
CA ARG A 45 -0.02 2.57 -15.75
C ARG A 45 0.93 1.39 -15.58
N PRO A 46 1.77 1.11 -16.58
CA PRO A 46 2.90 0.20 -16.41
C PRO A 46 3.86 0.70 -15.31
N LEU A 47 4.56 -0.24 -14.68
CA LEU A 47 5.69 0.07 -13.82
C LEU A 47 6.86 0.60 -14.66
N THR A 48 7.62 1.52 -14.08
CA THR A 48 8.92 1.88 -14.64
C THR A 48 9.93 0.77 -14.35
N PRO A 49 11.01 0.65 -15.14
CA PRO A 49 12.06 -0.34 -14.88
C PRO A 49 12.66 -0.25 -13.46
N GLY A 50 12.74 0.96 -12.89
CA GLY A 50 13.23 1.18 -11.53
C GLY A 50 12.28 0.65 -10.46
N GLU A 51 10.97 0.83 -10.65
CA GLU A 51 9.91 0.33 -9.76
C GLU A 51 9.85 -1.20 -9.79
N GLU A 52 9.94 -1.80 -10.97
CA GLU A 52 10.00 -3.26 -11.14
C GLU A 52 11.22 -3.84 -10.43
N ALA A 53 12.41 -3.31 -10.69
CA ALA A 53 13.63 -3.77 -10.03
C ALA A 53 13.57 -3.58 -8.50
N ALA A 54 12.88 -2.54 -8.01
CA ALA A 54 12.68 -2.33 -6.58
C ALA A 54 11.76 -3.40 -5.95
N LEU A 55 10.72 -3.86 -6.66
CA LEU A 55 9.87 -4.95 -6.20
C LEU A 55 10.65 -6.26 -6.05
N TYR A 56 11.45 -6.64 -7.06
CA TYR A 56 12.29 -7.84 -6.98
C TYR A 56 13.24 -7.79 -5.79
N ARG A 57 13.96 -6.66 -5.62
CA ARG A 57 14.85 -6.47 -4.46
C ARG A 57 14.12 -6.55 -3.12
N ALA A 58 12.89 -6.03 -3.04
CA ALA A 58 12.11 -6.04 -1.80
C ALA A 58 11.78 -7.45 -1.28
N VAL A 59 11.78 -8.45 -2.17
CA VAL A 59 11.56 -9.86 -1.83
C VAL A 59 12.82 -10.72 -1.98
N GLY A 60 14.00 -10.10 -2.11
CA GLY A 60 15.28 -10.80 -2.21
C GLY A 60 15.50 -11.53 -3.54
N LEU A 61 14.81 -11.12 -4.60
CA LEU A 61 14.97 -11.64 -5.95
C LEU A 61 15.84 -10.70 -6.81
N SER A 62 16.51 -11.28 -7.79
CA SER A 62 17.14 -10.50 -8.87
C SER A 62 16.08 -10.02 -9.87
N PRO A 63 16.21 -8.80 -10.43
CA PRO A 63 15.32 -8.31 -11.48
C PRO A 63 15.36 -9.19 -12.74
#